data_AF-A0A2G9TN48-F1
#
_entry.id   AF-A0A2G9TN48-F1
#
_cell.length_a   1.000
_cell.length_b   1.000
_cell.length_c   1.000
_cell.angle_alpha   90.00
_cell.angle_beta   90.00
_cell.angle_gamma   90.00
#
_symmetry.space_group_name_H-M   'P 1'
#
loop_
_entity.id
_entity.type
_entity.pdbx_description
1 polymer ?
#
loop_
_entity_poly.entity_id
_entity_poly.type
_entity_poly.pdbx_seq_one_letter_code
_entity_poly.pdbx_strand_id
1 'polypeptide(L)'
;SSLDECRAGDSRAASSSCQRRAVMVGGIDQAMLCLSGLLVYPFLVSEAVCAGDATVQLRVQLIAATFVSCGIATIIQTTFGLRLCVLHGPAMAFLPPLLAYKALRASECPYTEHDYVDAELWQGRLQEISGSLCIACLSFLVIGGTGLAGTLARLIGPVTIVPLMILLTTSIVPTIESKLSLHWVSLV
;
A
#
# COMPACT_ATOMS: atom_id res chain seq x y z
N SER A 1 15.12 -20.93 11.30
CA SER A 1 16.32 -21.76 11.06
C SER A 1 17.57 -20.90 10.89
N SER A 2 17.65 -19.99 9.92
CA SER A 2 18.86 -19.16 9.69
C SER A 2 19.22 -18.14 10.78
N LEU A 3 18.29 -17.82 11.68
CA LEU A 3 18.52 -16.93 12.84
C LEU A 3 19.19 -17.62 14.04
N ASP A 4 19.06 -18.96 14.15
CA ASP A 4 19.64 -19.71 15.27
C ASP A 4 21.12 -20.04 15.05
N GLU A 5 21.54 -20.25 13.79
CA GLU A 5 22.95 -20.55 13.44
C GLU A 5 23.92 -19.39 13.74
N CYS A 6 23.45 -18.14 13.80
CA CYS A 6 24.32 -17.00 14.11
C CYS A 6 24.52 -16.73 15.61
N ARG A 7 23.75 -17.35 16.51
CA ARG A 7 23.89 -17.14 17.96
C ARG A 7 25.04 -17.97 18.58
N ALA A 8 25.54 -18.97 17.86
CA ALA A 8 26.53 -19.92 18.37
C ALA A 8 28.01 -19.54 18.09
N GLY A 9 28.28 -18.47 17.32
CA GLY A 9 29.63 -18.09 16.91
C GLY A 9 30.17 -16.84 17.62
N ASP A 10 31.01 -17.04 18.63
CA ASP A 10 31.77 -16.00 19.33
C ASP A 10 32.83 -15.35 18.42
N SER A 11 32.57 -14.12 17.96
CA SER A 11 33.56 -13.15 17.45
C SER A 11 32.89 -11.82 17.12
N ARG A 12 33.25 -10.73 17.80
CA ARG A 12 32.69 -9.37 17.58
C ARG A 12 32.80 -8.84 16.14
N ALA A 13 33.76 -9.32 15.34
CA ALA A 13 33.86 -9.02 13.91
C ALA A 13 32.85 -9.81 13.06
N ALA A 14 32.60 -11.08 13.40
CA ALA A 14 31.58 -11.94 12.79
C ALA A 14 30.15 -11.46 13.13
N SER A 15 29.96 -10.85 14.30
CA SER A 15 28.71 -10.20 14.70
C SER A 15 28.31 -9.07 13.74
N SER A 16 29.25 -8.23 13.27
CA SER A 16 28.91 -7.14 12.33
C SER A 16 28.60 -7.61 10.89
N SER A 17 29.17 -8.74 10.48
CA SER A 17 28.96 -9.36 9.17
C SER A 17 27.70 -10.24 9.17
N CYS A 18 27.43 -10.98 10.25
CA CYS A 18 26.16 -11.68 10.41
C CYS A 18 24.99 -10.70 10.63
N GLN A 19 25.16 -9.63 11.42
CA GLN A 19 24.16 -8.57 11.54
C GLN A 19 23.84 -7.94 10.18
N ARG A 20 24.86 -7.64 9.36
CA ARG A 20 24.66 -7.13 7.99
C ARG A 20 23.93 -8.13 7.10
N ARG A 21 24.28 -9.42 7.16
CA ARG A 21 23.61 -10.47 6.39
C ARG A 21 22.17 -10.69 6.85
N ALA A 22 21.90 -10.69 8.15
CA ALA A 22 20.55 -10.79 8.71
C ALA A 22 19.68 -9.59 8.33
N VAL A 23 20.25 -8.37 8.31
CA VAL A 23 19.55 -7.18 7.82
C VAL A 23 19.27 -7.25 6.32
N MET A 24 20.21 -7.75 5.51
CA MET A 24 19.98 -7.94 4.07
C MET A 24 18.93 -9.01 3.78
N VAL A 25 18.97 -10.16 4.46
CA VAL A 25 18.00 -11.24 4.29
C VAL A 25 16.62 -10.81 4.79
N GLY A 26 16.53 -10.23 5.99
CA GLY A 26 15.26 -9.71 6.50
C GLY A 26 14.67 -8.59 5.63
N GLY A 27 15.52 -7.76 5.02
CA GLY A 27 15.09 -6.76 4.05
C GLY A 27 14.52 -7.38 2.76
N ILE A 28 15.10 -8.47 2.27
CA ILE A 28 14.60 -9.19 1.09
C ILE A 28 13.26 -9.87 1.40
N ASP A 29 13.14 -10.56 2.54
CA ASP A 29 11.90 -11.22 2.94
C ASP A 29 10.77 -10.20 3.14
N GLN A 30 11.06 -9.08 3.81
CA GLN A 30 10.09 -8.00 3.98
C GLN A 30 9.71 -7.36 2.64
N ALA A 31 10.66 -7.16 1.73
CA ALA A 31 10.36 -6.63 0.40
C ALA A 31 9.43 -7.56 -0.39
N MET A 32 9.68 -8.88 -0.38
CA MET A 32 8.82 -9.90 -0.99
C MET A 32 7.41 -9.90 -0.39
N LEU A 33 7.29 -9.81 0.94
CA LEU A 33 5.98 -9.75 1.61
C LEU A 33 5.21 -8.49 1.21
N CYS A 34 5.86 -7.33 1.25
CA CYS A 34 5.20 -6.09 0.91
C CYS A 34 4.89 -5.95 -0.60
N LEU A 35 5.68 -6.60 -1.47
CA LEU A 35 5.44 -6.66 -2.92
C LEU A 35 4.00 -7.06 -3.24
N SER A 36 3.50 -8.08 -2.53
CA SER A 36 2.13 -8.58 -2.70
C SER A 36 1.08 -7.53 -2.36
N GLY A 37 1.28 -6.77 -1.27
CA GLY A 37 0.38 -5.70 -0.85
C GLY A 37 0.45 -4.46 -1.75
N LEU A 38 1.62 -4.15 -2.31
CA LEU A 38 1.82 -3.02 -3.24
C LEU A 38 1.05 -3.20 -4.55
N LEU A 39 0.81 -4.44 -5.00
CA LEU A 39 0.08 -4.72 -6.24
C LEU A 39 -1.44 -4.64 -6.09
N VAL A 40 -1.96 -4.88 -4.88
CA VAL A 40 -3.41 -4.87 -4.62
C VAL A 40 -3.99 -3.46 -4.77
N TYR A 41 -3.28 -2.43 -4.32
CA TYR A 41 -3.74 -1.05 -4.41
C TYR A 41 -3.92 -0.51 -5.85
N PRO A 42 -2.92 -0.57 -6.75
CA PRO A 42 -3.09 -0.14 -8.13
C PRO A 42 -4.14 -0.97 -8.89
N PHE A 43 -4.32 -2.24 -8.52
CA PHE A 43 -5.42 -3.07 -9.02
C PHE A 43 -6.77 -2.46 -8.62
N LEU A 44 -6.99 -2.17 -7.34
CA LEU A 44 -8.24 -1.58 -6.84
C LEU A 44 -8.52 -0.20 -7.45
N VAL A 45 -7.50 0.64 -7.58
CA VAL A 45 -7.64 1.97 -8.21
C VAL A 45 -7.99 1.84 -9.69
N SER A 46 -7.36 0.91 -10.42
CA SER A 46 -7.68 0.70 -11.84
C SER A 46 -9.16 0.30 -12.06
N GLU A 47 -9.71 -0.49 -11.14
CA GLU A 47 -11.13 -0.91 -11.19
C GLU A 47 -12.09 0.22 -10.80
N ALA A 48 -11.66 1.18 -9.98
CA ALA A 48 -12.48 2.31 -9.57
C ALA A 48 -12.50 3.45 -10.61
N VAL A 49 -11.48 3.52 -11.48
CA VAL A 49 -11.30 4.59 -12.47
C VAL A 49 -11.85 4.20 -13.86
N CYS A 50 -12.03 2.91 -14.12
CA CYS A 50 -12.69 2.37 -15.31
C CYS A 50 -12.08 2.83 -16.64
N ALA A 51 -10.79 2.54 -16.82
CA ALA A 51 -10.05 2.92 -18.02
C ALA A 51 -10.34 2.05 -19.28
N GLY A 52 -11.28 1.10 -19.22
CA GLY A 52 -11.64 0.20 -20.35
C GLY A 52 -10.44 -0.58 -20.91
N ASP A 53 -10.26 -0.55 -22.23
CA ASP A 53 -9.15 -1.19 -22.95
C ASP A 53 -7.75 -0.68 -22.50
N ALA A 54 -7.65 0.55 -22.02
CA ALA A 54 -6.39 1.14 -21.54
C ALA A 54 -6.02 0.76 -20.09
N THR A 55 -6.82 -0.08 -19.42
CA THR A 55 -6.60 -0.51 -18.03
C THR A 55 -5.26 -1.19 -17.81
N VAL A 56 -4.79 -2.00 -18.77
CA VAL A 56 -3.52 -2.73 -18.65
C VAL A 56 -2.33 -1.75 -18.66
N GLN A 57 -2.29 -0.83 -19.62
CA GLN A 57 -1.25 0.21 -19.71
C GLN A 57 -1.23 1.07 -18.45
N LEU A 58 -2.41 1.52 -17.99
CA LEU A 58 -2.54 2.34 -16.79
C LEU A 58 -2.06 1.59 -15.54
N ARG A 59 -2.47 0.33 -15.36
CA ARG A 59 -2.05 -0.51 -14.23
C ARG A 59 -0.53 -0.67 -14.18
N VAL A 60 0.11 -0.95 -15.32
CA VAL A 60 1.57 -1.10 -15.38
C VAL A 60 2.26 0.20 -14.94
N GLN A 61 1.77 1.35 -15.42
CA GLN A 61 2.33 2.65 -15.05
C GLN A 61 2.16 2.94 -13.55
N LEU A 62 1.00 2.63 -12.96
CA LEU A 62 0.76 2.80 -11.52
C LEU A 62 1.67 1.87 -10.70
N ILE A 63 1.81 0.60 -11.10
CA ILE A 63 2.71 -0.35 -10.43
C ILE A 63 4.14 0.19 -10.45
N ALA A 64 4.65 0.58 -11.62
CA ALA A 64 5.98 1.16 -11.75
C ALA A 64 6.17 2.39 -10.87
N ALA A 65 5.20 3.31 -10.87
CA ALA A 65 5.23 4.51 -10.03
C ALA A 65 5.25 4.18 -8.52
N THR A 66 4.47 3.18 -8.07
CA THR A 66 4.48 2.74 -6.67
C THR A 66 5.81 2.12 -6.26
N PHE A 67 6.45 1.34 -7.13
CA PHE A 67 7.79 0.79 -6.84
C PHE A 67 8.84 1.89 -6.73
N VAL A 68 8.83 2.83 -7.68
CA VAL A 68 9.77 3.95 -7.68
C VAL A 68 9.56 4.83 -6.45
N SER A 69 8.30 5.16 -6.10
CA SER A 69 8.01 5.99 -4.93
C SER A 69 8.38 5.29 -3.61
N CYS A 70 8.08 3.99 -3.46
CA CYS A 70 8.49 3.20 -2.29
C CYS A 70 10.02 3.11 -2.17
N GLY A 71 10.72 2.94 -3.31
CA GLY A 71 12.19 2.92 -3.34
C GLY A 71 12.79 4.25 -2.91
N ILE A 72 12.30 5.36 -3.46
CA ILE A 72 12.74 6.72 -3.09
C ILE A 72 12.47 6.99 -1.61
N ALA A 73 11.26 6.68 -1.12
CA ALA A 73 10.91 6.84 0.28
C ALA A 73 11.83 6.02 1.19
N THR A 74 12.17 4.79 0.81
CA THR A 74 13.11 3.94 1.56
C THR A 74 14.52 4.54 1.59
N ILE A 75 15.02 5.08 0.49
CA ILE A 75 16.33 5.76 0.44
C ILE A 75 16.32 6.99 1.35
N ILE A 76 15.26 7.80 1.31
CA ILE A 76 15.11 8.98 2.17
C ILE A 76 15.03 8.57 3.65
N GLN A 77 14.24 7.54 3.97
CA GLN A 77 14.09 7.02 5.33
C GLN A 77 15.41 6.47 5.88
N THR A 78 16.19 5.79 5.05
CA THR A 78 17.49 5.21 5.45
C THR A 78 18.60 6.25 5.55
N THR A 79 18.48 7.39 4.87
CA THR A 79 19.46 8.49 4.91
C THR A 79 19.18 9.53 5.99
N PHE A 80 17.91 9.88 6.25
CA PHE A 80 17.52 10.93 7.20
C PHE A 80 16.74 10.42 8.44
N GLY A 81 16.29 9.17 8.46
CA GLY A 81 15.47 8.60 9.55
C GLY A 81 16.25 7.80 10.60
N LEU A 82 15.55 7.41 11.67
CA LEU A 82 16.02 6.34 12.59
C LEU A 82 16.27 5.08 11.76
N ARG A 83 17.46 4.48 11.91
CA ARG A 83 18.13 3.43 11.11
C ARG A 83 17.38 2.10 10.90
N LEU A 84 16.05 2.06 11.00
CA LEU A 84 15.18 0.92 10.77
C LEU A 84 14.66 0.95 9.33
N CYS A 85 14.89 -0.12 8.56
CA CYS A 85 14.30 -0.29 7.24
C CYS A 85 12.80 -0.59 7.40
N VAL A 86 11.94 0.37 7.05
CA VAL A 86 10.48 0.20 7.03
C VAL A 86 10.00 0.50 5.62
N LEU A 87 9.54 -0.53 4.92
CA LEU A 87 8.91 -0.35 3.62
C LEU A 87 7.51 0.26 3.84
N HIS A 88 7.36 1.55 3.57
CA HIS A 88 6.06 2.21 3.57
C HIS A 88 5.36 1.95 2.24
N GLY A 89 4.27 1.19 2.28
CA GLY A 89 3.34 1.04 1.16
C GLY A 89 2.15 2.00 1.25
N PRO A 90 1.23 1.95 0.28
CA PRO A 90 -0.04 2.66 0.34
C PRO A 90 -0.81 2.18 1.57
N ALA A 91 -1.32 3.12 2.36
CA ALA A 91 -2.01 2.79 3.60
C ALA A 91 -3.36 2.12 3.30
N MET A 92 -3.65 1.02 3.99
CA MET A 92 -4.98 0.39 3.97
C MET A 92 -6.10 1.34 4.42
N ALA A 93 -5.75 2.44 5.10
CA ALA A 93 -6.66 3.52 5.46
C ALA A 93 -7.24 4.28 4.24
N PHE A 94 -6.64 4.16 3.05
CA PHE A 94 -7.19 4.73 1.82
C PHE A 94 -8.22 3.82 1.14
N LEU A 95 -8.35 2.58 1.59
CA LEU A 95 -9.31 1.64 1.04
C LEU A 95 -10.78 2.04 1.31
N PRO A 96 -11.20 2.42 2.54
CA PRO A 96 -12.58 2.84 2.79
C PRO A 96 -13.01 4.06 1.96
N PRO A 97 -12.20 5.13 1.81
CA PRO A 97 -12.49 6.22 0.88
C PRO A 97 -12.66 5.74 -0.57
N LEU A 98 -11.82 4.81 -1.02
CA LEU A 98 -11.90 4.26 -2.37
C LEU A 98 -13.18 3.44 -2.58
N LEU A 99 -13.56 2.63 -1.59
CA LEU A 99 -14.81 1.85 -1.61
C LEU A 99 -16.03 2.77 -1.55
N ALA A 100 -15.98 3.83 -0.75
CA ALA A 100 -17.03 4.85 -0.69
C ALA A 100 -17.16 5.61 -2.02
N TYR A 101 -16.03 5.93 -2.67
CA TYR A 101 -16.03 6.49 -4.02
C TYR A 101 -16.70 5.52 -4.99
N LYS A 102 -16.26 4.24 -5.02
CA LYS A 102 -16.84 3.21 -5.89
C LYS A 102 -18.35 3.00 -5.66
N ALA A 103 -18.82 3.11 -4.42
CA ALA A 103 -20.23 2.97 -4.07
C ALA A 103 -21.10 4.16 -4.53
N LEU A 104 -20.48 5.27 -4.94
CA LEU A 104 -21.20 6.44 -5.42
C LEU A 104 -21.73 6.19 -6.85
N ARG A 105 -23.03 6.40 -7.05
CA ARG A 105 -23.70 6.23 -8.36
C ARG A 105 -23.13 7.13 -9.47
N ALA A 106 -22.46 8.21 -9.10
CA ALA A 106 -21.75 9.10 -10.03
C ALA A 106 -20.47 8.49 -10.62
N SER A 107 -19.98 7.39 -10.07
CA SER A 107 -18.79 6.64 -10.49
C SER A 107 -19.12 5.17 -10.84
N GLU A 108 -20.40 4.84 -10.99
CA GLU A 108 -20.79 3.60 -11.67
C GLU A 108 -20.31 3.69 -13.11
N CYS A 109 -19.56 2.68 -13.53
CA CYS A 109 -19.03 2.58 -14.88
C CYS A 109 -19.98 1.70 -15.70
N PRO A 110 -20.77 2.28 -16.62
CA PRO A 110 -21.64 1.52 -17.50
C PRO A 110 -20.89 0.83 -18.65
N TYR A 111 -19.58 1.08 -18.78
CA TYR A 111 -18.74 0.61 -19.88
C TYR A 111 -18.06 -0.72 -19.52
N THR A 112 -18.02 -1.65 -20.47
CA THR A 112 -17.36 -2.96 -20.31
C THR A 112 -15.87 -2.86 -20.69
N GLU A 113 -15.02 -3.82 -20.28
CA GLU A 113 -13.58 -3.83 -20.63
C GLU A 113 -13.28 -3.78 -22.14
N HIS A 114 -14.27 -4.04 -23.00
CA HIS A 114 -14.14 -3.98 -24.46
C HIS A 114 -14.55 -2.63 -25.08
N ASP A 115 -15.12 -1.71 -24.30
CA ASP A 115 -15.53 -0.40 -24.80
C ASP A 115 -14.37 0.60 -24.71
N TYR A 116 -14.19 1.38 -25.78
CA TYR A 116 -13.25 2.50 -25.79
C TYR A 116 -13.82 3.62 -24.90
N VAL A 117 -13.14 3.89 -23.78
CA VAL A 117 -13.45 4.99 -22.88
C VAL A 117 -12.48 6.13 -23.17
N ASP A 118 -13.03 7.34 -23.35
CA ASP A 118 -12.23 8.53 -23.64
C ASP A 118 -11.22 8.84 -22.52
N ALA A 119 -10.03 9.31 -22.89
CA ALA A 119 -8.93 9.51 -21.95
C ALA A 119 -9.24 10.58 -20.91
N GLU A 120 -10.03 11.58 -21.28
CA GLU A 120 -10.44 12.66 -20.38
C GLU A 120 -11.28 12.16 -19.20
N LEU A 121 -12.10 11.12 -19.41
CA LEU A 121 -12.99 10.62 -18.36
C LEU A 121 -12.20 9.89 -17.27
N TRP A 122 -11.40 8.89 -17.64
CA TRP A 122 -10.65 8.11 -16.64
C TRP A 122 -9.50 8.92 -16.03
N GLN A 123 -8.88 9.82 -16.79
CA GLN A 123 -7.82 10.69 -16.26
C GLN A 123 -8.38 11.73 -15.29
N GLY A 124 -9.59 12.27 -15.53
CA GLY A 124 -10.26 13.17 -14.59
C GLY A 124 -10.56 12.50 -13.24
N ARG A 125 -11.04 11.25 -13.26
CA ARG A 125 -11.29 10.45 -12.04
C ARG A 125 -10.00 10.19 -11.26
N LEU A 126 -8.92 9.85 -11.97
CA LEU A 126 -7.61 9.64 -11.37
C LEU A 126 -7.04 10.92 -10.73
N GLN A 127 -7.25 12.07 -11.36
CA GLN A 127 -6.87 13.38 -10.83
C GLN A 127 -7.67 13.76 -9.58
N GLU A 128 -8.97 13.46 -9.54
CA GLU A 128 -9.80 13.67 -8.36
C GLU A 128 -9.31 12.84 -7.16
N ILE A 129 -9.06 11.55 -7.36
CA ILE A 129 -8.56 10.64 -6.32
C ILE A 129 -7.19 11.10 -5.81
N SER A 130 -6.24 11.35 -6.72
CA SER A 130 -4.89 11.78 -6.35
C SER A 130 -4.85 13.19 -5.72
N GLY A 131 -5.74 14.09 -6.15
CA GLY A 131 -5.91 15.42 -5.57
C GLY A 131 -6.41 15.36 -4.13
N SER A 132 -7.43 14.53 -3.86
CA SER A 132 -7.93 14.30 -2.49
C SER A 132 -6.84 13.72 -1.58
N LEU A 133 -6.03 12.78 -2.10
CA LEU A 133 -4.90 12.18 -1.40
C LEU A 133 -3.81 13.23 -1.08
N CYS A 134 -3.52 14.12 -2.03
CA CYS A 134 -2.56 15.21 -1.82
C CYS A 134 -2.99 16.13 -0.68
N ILE A 135 -4.27 16.55 -0.66
CA ILE A 135 -4.82 17.39 0.41
C ILE A 135 -4.76 16.65 1.76
N ALA A 136 -5.10 15.36 1.79
CA ALA A 136 -4.99 14.54 2.98
C ALA A 136 -3.54 14.51 3.51
N CYS A 137 -2.55 14.24 2.65
CA CYS A 137 -1.13 14.25 3.01
C CYS A 137 -0.66 15.61 3.55
N LEU A 138 -1.07 16.71 2.91
CA LEU A 138 -0.76 18.06 3.39
C LEU A 138 -1.35 18.29 4.79
N SER A 139 -2.58 17.86 5.03
CA SER A 139 -3.20 17.96 6.36
C SER A 139 -2.45 17.15 7.43
N PHE A 140 -1.98 15.94 7.09
CA PHE A 140 -1.15 15.13 7.99
C PHE A 140 0.19 15.79 8.31
N LEU A 141 0.83 16.44 7.34
CA LEU A 141 2.06 17.20 7.56
C LEU A 141 1.82 18.40 8.48
N VAL A 142 0.71 19.12 8.32
CA VAL A 142 0.34 20.24 9.22
C VAL A 142 0.09 19.74 10.64
N ILE A 143 -0.63 18.63 10.81
CA ILE A 143 -0.90 18.02 12.13
C ILE A 143 0.39 17.47 12.75
N GLY A 144 1.27 16.88 11.95
CA GLY A 144 2.58 16.41 12.38
C GLY A 144 3.51 17.54 12.81
N GLY A 145 3.53 18.63 12.03
CA GLY A 145 4.37 19.81 12.28
C GLY A 145 3.90 20.68 13.45
N THR A 146 2.60 20.68 13.77
CA THR A 146 2.04 21.42 14.92
C THR A 146 2.31 20.74 16.27
N GLY A 147 2.97 19.57 16.31
CA GLY A 147 3.30 18.86 17.55
C GLY A 147 2.10 18.18 18.23
N LEU A 148 0.90 18.34 17.68
CA LEU A 148 -0.34 17.71 18.17
C LEU A 148 -0.28 16.18 18.08
N ALA A 149 0.56 15.66 17.18
CA ALA A 149 0.86 14.23 17.05
C ALA A 149 1.34 13.61 18.36
N GLY A 150 2.08 14.34 19.21
CA GLY A 150 2.55 13.84 20.51
C GLY A 150 1.42 13.65 21.52
N THR A 151 0.40 14.51 21.48
CA THR A 151 -0.79 14.39 22.33
C THR A 151 -1.72 13.29 21.83
N LEU A 152 -1.90 13.18 20.51
CA LEU A 152 -2.68 12.11 19.87
C LEU A 152 -2.04 10.72 20.08
N ALA A 153 -0.71 10.62 20.10
CA ALA A 153 0.00 9.37 20.38
C ALA A 153 -0.31 8.80 21.78
N ARG A 154 -0.74 9.62 22.75
CA ARG A 154 -1.22 9.12 24.07
C ARG A 154 -2.64 8.56 24.00
N LEU A 155 -3.44 8.98 23.03
CA LEU A 155 -4.81 8.51 22.81
C LEU A 155 -4.85 7.26 21.91
N ILE A 156 -3.95 7.18 20.93
CA ILE A 156 -3.83 6.06 19.99
C ILE A 156 -3.10 4.90 20.68
N GLY A 157 -3.83 4.13 21.48
CA GLY A 157 -3.35 2.91 22.11
C GLY A 157 -3.61 1.66 21.27
N PRO A 158 -2.98 0.52 21.60
CA PRO A 158 -3.25 -0.76 20.94
C PRO A 158 -4.73 -1.16 20.99
N VAL A 159 -5.44 -0.72 22.04
CA VAL A 159 -6.89 -0.94 22.21
C VAL A 159 -7.74 -0.31 21.11
N THR A 160 -7.26 0.75 20.45
CA THR A 160 -7.96 1.42 19.33
C THR A 160 -7.48 0.96 17.96
N ILE A 161 -6.19 0.62 17.83
CA ILE A 161 -5.61 0.19 16.55
C ILE A 161 -6.14 -1.18 16.13
N VAL A 162 -6.23 -2.12 17.07
CA VAL A 162 -6.73 -3.49 16.80
C VAL A 162 -8.14 -3.48 16.20
N PRO A 163 -9.16 -2.84 16.80
CA PRO A 163 -10.49 -2.83 16.22
C PRO A 163 -10.53 -2.11 14.87
N LEU A 164 -9.74 -1.04 14.66
CA LEU A 164 -9.65 -0.38 13.37
C LEU A 164 -9.11 -1.31 12.27
N MET A 165 -8.06 -2.08 12.55
CA MET A 165 -7.52 -3.04 11.58
C MET A 165 -8.51 -4.17 11.27
N ILE A 166 -9.27 -4.63 12.26
CA ILE A 166 -10.35 -5.60 12.05
C ILE A 166 -11.41 -5.02 11.11
N LEU A 167 -11.87 -3.78 11.35
CA LEU A 167 -12.87 -3.12 10.51
C LEU A 167 -12.39 -2.88 9.06
N LEU A 168 -11.14 -2.49 8.88
CA LEU A 168 -10.55 -2.35 7.54
C LEU A 168 -10.49 -3.69 6.81
N THR A 169 -10.12 -4.75 7.53
CA THR A 169 -10.03 -6.10 6.96
C THR A 169 -11.41 -6.66 6.62
N THR A 170 -12.41 -6.48 7.50
CA THR A 170 -13.78 -6.92 7.20
C THR A 170 -14.39 -6.17 6.02
N SER A 171 -14.02 -4.90 5.81
CA SER A 171 -14.49 -4.10 4.68
C SER A 171 -14.00 -4.61 3.32
N ILE A 172 -12.85 -5.30 3.25
CA ILE A 172 -12.30 -5.81 1.98
C ILE A 172 -12.82 -7.21 1.60
N VAL A 173 -13.31 -7.99 2.58
CA VAL A 173 -13.84 -9.36 2.38
C VAL A 173 -14.79 -9.48 1.18
N PRO A 174 -15.84 -8.65 1.00
CA PRO A 174 -16.78 -8.83 -0.13
C PRO A 174 -16.12 -8.62 -1.50
N THR A 175 -15.09 -7.77 -1.57
CA THR A 175 -14.34 -7.55 -2.81
C THR A 175 -13.50 -8.79 -3.16
N ILE A 176 -12.91 -9.43 -2.14
CA ILE A 176 -12.11 -10.64 -2.31
C ILE A 176 -13.00 -11.81 -2.73
N GLU A 177 -14.17 -11.97 -2.11
CA GLU A 177 -15.13 -13.04 -2.43
C GLU A 177 -15.61 -12.98 -3.89
N SER A 178 -15.97 -11.78 -4.38
CA SER A 178 -16.40 -11.61 -5.78
C SER A 178 -15.31 -11.98 -6.80
N LYS A 179 -14.03 -11.66 -6.50
CA LYS A 179 -12.90 -12.00 -7.38
C LYS A 179 -12.50 -13.48 -7.27
N LEU A 180 -12.59 -14.08 -6.08
CA LEU A 180 -12.39 -15.52 -5.88
C LEU A 180 -13.44 -16.35 -6.63
N SER A 181 -14.71 -15.94 -6.59
CA SER A 181 -15.79 -16.65 -7.28
C SER A 181 -15.59 -16.72 -8.80
N LEU A 182 -14.88 -15.76 -9.41
CA LEU A 182 -14.60 -15.75 -10.85
C LEU A 182 -13.42 -16.68 -11.23
N HIS A 183 -12.53 -17.00 -10.29
CA HIS A 183 -11.28 -17.72 -10.55
C HIS A 183 -11.12 -19.04 -9.78
N TRP A 184 -12.13 -19.44 -9.00
CA TRP A 184 -12.07 -20.57 -8.06
C TRP A 184 -11.68 -21.94 -8.66
N VAL A 185 -11.85 -22.14 -9.98
CA VAL A 185 -11.48 -23.41 -10.63
C VAL A 185 -9.96 -23.57 -10.87
N SER A 186 -9.17 -22.50 -10.76
CA SER A 186 -7.71 -22.55 -10.99
C SER A 186 -6.89 -22.80 -9.71
N LEU A 187 -7.55 -22.98 -8.57
CA LEU A 187 -6.92 -23.09 -7.24
C LEU A 187 -7.10 -24.48 -6.60
N VAL A 188 -7.59 -25.47 -7.36
CA VAL A 188 -7.62 -26.90 -6.98
C VAL A 188 -6.63 -27.70 -7.82
#